data_AF-A0A177MGJ1-F1
#
_entry.id   AF-A0A177MGJ1-F1
#
_cell.length_a   1.000
_cell.length_b   1.000
_cell.length_c   1.000
_cell.angle_alpha   90.00
_cell.angle_beta   90.00
_cell.angle_gamma   90.00
#
_symmetry.space_group_name_H-M   'P 1'
#
loop_
_entity.id
_entity.type
_entity.pdbx_description
1 polymer ?
#
loop_
_entity_poly.entity_id
_entity_poly.type
_entity_poly.pdbx_seq_one_letter_code
_entity_poly.pdbx_strand_id
1 'polypeptide(L)'
;MTKPSRKRQLTAAEFEAVRPLLNISKDRIDAAYSALVLGDVLQSVADEYGWSRQAVNDAARIVWDTFQAYKRGQEAELKALNEVLPKGWEMLVIPAPVDLINEFKINVSERRALLSLEAEPLRNLTKAELLATRKKPARRKIKIGT
;
A
#
# COMPACT_ATOMS: atom_id res chain seq x y z
N MET A 1 6.68 31.63 19.92
CA MET A 1 6.19 30.41 20.61
C MET A 1 6.51 29.21 19.76
N THR A 2 7.54 28.44 20.10
CA THR A 2 7.91 27.20 19.41
C THR A 2 6.85 26.14 19.70
N LYS A 3 6.22 25.64 18.63
CA LYS A 3 5.21 24.56 18.68
C LYS A 3 5.82 23.36 19.44
N PRO A 4 5.19 22.80 20.48
CA PRO A 4 5.74 21.63 21.15
C PRO A 4 5.84 20.50 20.11
N SER A 5 7.06 20.03 19.85
CA SER A 5 7.28 18.90 18.95
C SER A 5 6.50 17.72 19.52
N ARG A 6 5.56 17.16 18.76
CA ARG A 6 4.91 15.90 19.14
C ARG A 6 5.99 14.89 19.49
N LYS A 7 5.95 14.31 20.69
CA LYS A 7 6.87 13.24 21.07
C LYS A 7 6.75 12.12 20.04
N ARG A 8 7.88 11.64 19.55
CA ARG A 8 7.94 10.46 18.68
C ARG A 8 7.49 9.26 19.53
N GLN A 9 6.44 8.58 19.08
CA GLN A 9 5.82 7.45 19.78
C GLN A 9 5.43 6.42 18.73
N LEU A 10 5.67 5.15 19.02
CA LEU A 10 5.26 4.02 18.20
C LEU A 10 4.40 3.09 19.05
N THR A 11 3.42 2.43 18.44
CA THR A 11 2.77 1.27 19.06
C THR A 11 3.73 0.08 19.06
N ALA A 12 3.48 -0.91 19.93
CA ALA A 12 4.26 -2.15 19.94
C ALA A 12 4.21 -2.88 18.59
N ALA A 13 3.05 -2.89 17.94
CA ALA A 13 2.87 -3.50 16.62
C ALA A 13 3.70 -2.79 15.53
N GLU A 14 3.74 -1.45 15.55
CA GLU A 14 4.58 -0.67 14.62
C GLU A 14 6.07 -0.90 14.86
N PHE A 15 6.48 -1.02 16.12
CA PHE A 15 7.87 -1.33 16.46
C PHE A 15 8.26 -2.73 15.98
N GLU A 16 7.44 -3.74 16.27
CA GLU A 16 7.72 -5.12 15.84
C GLU A 16 7.71 -5.26 14.31
N ALA A 17 6.90 -4.46 13.59
CA ALA A 17 6.94 -4.44 12.13
C ALA A 17 8.29 -3.96 11.56
N VAL A 18 9.00 -3.08 12.28
CA VAL A 18 10.29 -2.53 11.82
C VAL A 18 11.49 -3.22 12.44
N ARG A 19 11.32 -3.96 13.54
CA ARG A 19 12.39 -4.64 14.27
C ARG A 19 13.28 -5.51 13.37
N PRO A 20 12.75 -6.29 12.41
CA PRO A 20 13.58 -7.09 11.49
C PRO A 20 14.42 -6.27 10.51
N LEU A 21 14.09 -4.99 10.32
CA LEU A 21 14.75 -4.08 9.38
C LEU A 21 15.89 -3.28 10.05
N LEU A 22 16.03 -3.39 11.37
CA LEU A 22 17.03 -2.65 12.14
C LEU A 22 18.38 -3.37 12.08
N ASN A 23 19.43 -2.62 11.74
CA ASN A 23 20.81 -3.08 11.78
C ASN A 23 21.59 -2.37 12.91
N ILE A 24 21.14 -2.57 14.14
CA ILE A 24 21.75 -2.04 15.37
C ILE A 24 21.79 -3.13 16.45
N SER A 25 22.60 -2.93 17.49
CA SER A 25 22.70 -3.90 18.58
C SER A 25 21.38 -4.09 19.33
N LYS A 26 21.18 -5.27 19.90
CA LYS A 26 19.99 -5.59 20.70
C LYS A 26 19.74 -4.56 21.80
N ASP A 27 20.76 -4.17 22.55
CA ASP A 27 20.64 -3.17 23.61
C ASP A 27 20.12 -1.81 23.08
N ARG A 28 20.50 -1.42 21.86
CA ARG A 28 20.00 -0.19 21.24
C ARG A 28 18.54 -0.34 20.80
N ILE A 29 18.14 -1.53 20.35
CA ILE A 29 16.74 -1.85 20.04
C ILE A 29 15.92 -1.76 21.33
N ASP A 30 16.39 -2.38 22.41
CA ASP A 30 15.68 -2.43 23.70
C ASP A 30 15.56 -1.02 24.33
N ALA A 31 16.65 -0.23 24.34
CA ALA A 31 16.61 1.16 24.80
C ALA A 31 15.68 2.05 23.95
N ALA A 32 15.65 1.84 22.62
CA ALA A 32 14.73 2.55 21.74
C ALA A 32 13.26 2.14 21.98
N TYR A 33 13.00 0.87 22.32
CA TYR A 33 11.66 0.39 22.67
C TYR A 33 11.14 1.10 23.93
N SER A 34 11.95 1.19 24.99
CA SER A 34 11.58 1.93 26.22
C SER A 34 11.23 3.39 25.92
N ALA A 35 12.04 4.06 25.10
CA ALA A 35 11.81 5.46 24.74
C ALA A 35 10.59 5.69 23.82
N LEU A 36 10.38 4.85 22.81
CA LEU A 36 9.39 5.08 21.75
C LEU A 36 8.05 4.41 22.00
N VAL A 37 8.02 3.26 22.68
CA VAL A 37 6.82 2.44 22.89
C VAL A 37 6.30 2.59 24.32
N LEU A 38 7.18 2.45 25.32
CA LEU A 38 6.79 2.61 26.73
C LEU A 38 6.68 4.08 27.14
N GLY A 39 7.37 4.97 26.43
CA GLY A 39 7.34 6.41 26.67
C GLY A 39 8.25 6.87 27.80
N ASP A 40 9.23 6.05 28.17
CA ASP A 40 10.17 6.34 29.24
C ASP A 40 11.04 7.57 28.92
N VAL A 41 11.46 8.26 29.98
CA VAL A 41 12.31 9.45 29.85
C VAL A 41 13.71 9.02 29.42
N LEU A 42 14.24 9.63 28.35
CA LEU A 42 15.55 9.29 27.79
C LEU A 42 16.69 9.26 28.82
N GLN A 43 16.65 10.13 29.83
CA GLN A 43 17.64 10.13 30.90
C GLN A 43 17.55 8.86 31.77
N SER A 44 16.34 8.43 32.13
CA SER A 44 16.13 7.22 32.93
C SER A 44 16.62 5.97 32.18
N VAL A 45 16.33 5.88 30.88
CA VAL A 45 16.84 4.79 30.04
C VAL A 45 18.37 4.87 29.91
N ALA A 46 18.93 6.07 29.81
CA ALA A 46 20.37 6.23 29.75
C ALA A 46 21.06 5.75 31.03
N ASP A 47 20.47 6.06 32.20
CA ASP A 47 20.96 5.62 33.50
C ASP A 47 20.92 4.09 33.65
N GLU A 48 19.86 3.42 33.15
CA GLU A 48 19.71 1.96 33.17
C GLU A 48 20.80 1.24 32.35
N TYR A 49 21.15 1.78 31.19
CA TYR A 49 22.14 1.19 30.28
C TYR A 49 23.57 1.71 30.50
N GLY A 50 23.77 2.65 31.44
CA GLY A 50 25.06 3.31 31.65
C GLY A 50 25.53 4.16 30.46
N TRP A 51 24.58 4.71 29.69
CA TRP A 51 24.81 5.47 28.47
C TRP A 51 24.61 6.97 28.71
N SER A 52 24.99 7.78 27.72
CA SER A 52 24.57 9.17 27.66
C SER A 52 23.12 9.26 27.15
N ARG A 53 22.39 10.29 27.59
CA ARG A 53 21.06 10.63 27.05
C ARG A 53 21.06 10.75 25.52
N GLN A 54 22.16 11.23 24.94
CA GLN A 54 22.30 11.37 23.50
C GLN A 54 22.38 10.01 22.80
N ALA A 55 23.09 9.03 23.37
CA ALA A 55 23.16 7.68 22.80
C ALA A 55 21.78 7.00 22.73
N VAL A 56 20.94 7.16 23.76
CA VAL A 56 19.55 6.67 23.75
C VAL A 56 18.73 7.41 22.69
N ASN A 57 18.86 8.73 22.61
CA ASN A 57 18.18 9.52 21.58
C ASN A 57 18.57 9.10 20.16
N ASP A 58 19.84 8.77 19.93
CA ASP A 58 20.33 8.33 18.62
C ASP A 58 19.80 6.94 18.28
N ALA A 59 19.74 6.01 19.24
CA ALA A 59 19.10 4.71 19.07
C ALA A 59 17.61 4.85 18.70
N ALA A 60 16.86 5.66 19.47
CA ALA A 60 15.46 5.96 19.19
C ALA A 60 15.27 6.65 17.83
N ARG A 61 16.19 7.53 17.44
CA ARG A 61 16.16 8.18 16.14
C ARG A 61 16.31 7.17 14.99
N ILE A 62 17.24 6.22 15.08
CA ILE A 62 17.43 5.19 14.06
C ILE A 62 16.13 4.41 13.85
N VAL A 63 15.51 3.94 14.94
CA VAL A 63 14.24 3.19 14.86
C VAL A 63 13.14 4.04 14.23
N TRP A 64 13.02 5.31 14.64
CA TRP A 64 12.04 6.22 14.08
C TRP A 64 12.24 6.46 12.58
N ASP A 65 13.47 6.70 12.16
CA ASP A 65 13.82 6.96 10.75
C ASP A 65 13.55 5.70 9.90
N THR A 66 13.86 4.50 10.41
CA THR A 66 13.49 3.21 9.78
C THR A 66 11.97 3.04 9.66
N PHE A 67 11.20 3.38 10.69
CA PHE A 67 9.74 3.34 10.63
C PHE A 67 9.17 4.29 9.58
N GLN A 68 9.71 5.51 9.50
CA GLN A 68 9.31 6.47 8.47
C GLN A 68 9.64 5.96 7.05
N ALA A 69 10.81 5.33 6.86
CA ALA A 69 11.17 4.70 5.60
C ALA A 69 10.22 3.54 5.24
N TYR A 70 9.90 2.69 6.21
CA TYR A 70 8.93 1.59 6.05
C TYR A 70 7.56 2.11 5.61
N LYS A 71 7.02 3.15 6.27
CA LYS A 71 5.73 3.75 5.89
C LYS A 71 5.74 4.31 4.46
N ARG A 72 6.80 5.02 4.07
CA ARG A 72 6.95 5.52 2.69
C ARG A 72 7.02 4.38 1.68
N GLY A 73 7.68 3.28 2.03
CA GLY A 73 7.72 2.06 1.22
C GLY A 73 6.33 1.48 0.99
N GLN A 74 5.53 1.34 2.06
CA GLN A 74 4.14 0.87 1.96
C GLN A 74 3.27 1.78 1.08
N GLU A 75 3.40 3.10 1.22
CA GLU A 75 2.67 4.07 0.40
C GLU A 75 3.08 3.98 -1.08
N ALA A 76 4.37 3.84 -1.36
CA ALA A 76 4.88 3.69 -2.72
C ALA A 76 4.40 2.38 -3.37
N GLU A 77 4.42 1.27 -2.62
CA GLU A 77 3.90 -0.02 -3.06
C GLU A 77 2.39 0.08 -3.37
N LEU A 78 1.60 0.64 -2.46
CA LEU A 78 0.16 0.79 -2.66
C LEU A 78 -0.16 1.65 -3.89
N LYS A 79 0.61 2.74 -4.09
CA LYS A 79 0.47 3.58 -5.27
C LYS A 79 0.79 2.81 -6.56
N ALA A 80 1.91 2.09 -6.59
CA ALA A 80 2.30 1.30 -7.75
C ALA A 80 1.27 0.20 -8.07
N LEU A 81 0.73 -0.45 -7.04
CA LEU A 81 -0.32 -1.45 -7.21
C LEU A 81 -1.59 -0.83 -7.82
N ASN A 82 -2.01 0.34 -7.34
CA ASN A 82 -3.18 1.04 -7.87
C ASN A 82 -3.02 1.48 -9.33
N GLU A 83 -1.81 1.80 -9.79
CA GLU A 83 -1.54 2.12 -11.20
C GLU A 83 -1.71 0.90 -12.14
N VAL A 84 -1.54 -0.32 -11.61
CA VAL A 84 -1.65 -1.58 -12.37
C VAL A 84 -3.07 -2.15 -12.34
N LEU A 85 -3.95 -1.66 -11.45
CA LEU A 85 -5.31 -2.15 -11.34
C LEU A 85 -6.15 -1.81 -12.59
N PRO A 86 -7.09 -2.69 -13.01
CA PRO A 86 -8.03 -2.35 -14.06
C PRO A 86 -8.87 -1.12 -13.70
N LYS A 87 -9.33 -0.39 -14.70
CA LYS A 87 -10.16 0.81 -14.47
C LYS A 87 -11.40 0.45 -13.62
N GLY A 88 -11.62 1.20 -12.54
CA GLY A 88 -12.73 0.98 -11.61
C GLY A 88 -12.46 -0.07 -10.53
N TRP A 89 -11.23 -0.59 -10.44
CA TRP A 89 -10.78 -1.45 -9.35
C TRP A 89 -9.98 -0.65 -8.32
N GLU A 90 -10.13 -1.02 -7.06
CA GLU A 90 -9.44 -0.42 -5.92
C GLU A 90 -8.92 -1.53 -5.00
N MET A 91 -7.74 -1.32 -4.42
CA MET A 91 -7.18 -2.23 -3.42
C MET A 91 -7.67 -1.85 -2.02
N LEU A 92 -8.23 -2.82 -1.30
CA LEU A 92 -8.74 -2.64 0.06
C LEU A 92 -8.10 -3.67 1.00
N VAL A 93 -7.66 -3.22 2.18
CA VAL A 93 -7.22 -4.08 3.29
C VAL A 93 -8.15 -3.86 4.47
N ILE A 94 -8.96 -4.86 4.79
CA ILE A 94 -9.89 -4.84 5.91
C ILE A 94 -9.80 -6.13 6.72
N PRO A 95 -9.81 -6.08 8.07
CA PRO A 95 -10.05 -7.25 8.88
C PRO A 95 -11.53 -7.67 8.74
N ALA A 96 -11.79 -8.94 8.44
CA ALA A 96 -13.14 -9.47 8.24
C ALA A 96 -13.24 -10.95 8.68
N PRO A 97 -14.45 -11.42 9.08
CA PRO A 97 -14.73 -12.84 9.29
C PRO A 97 -14.41 -13.71 8.06
N VAL A 98 -13.98 -14.95 8.31
CA VAL A 98 -13.47 -15.87 7.27
C VAL A 98 -14.55 -16.22 6.24
N ASP A 99 -15.79 -16.39 6.69
CA ASP A 99 -16.96 -16.64 5.86
C ASP A 99 -17.17 -15.51 4.83
N LEU A 100 -17.19 -14.25 5.28
CA LEU A 100 -17.32 -13.09 4.40
C LEU A 100 -16.13 -12.94 3.43
N ILE A 101 -14.91 -13.28 3.87
CA ILE A 101 -13.73 -13.26 3.00
C ILE A 101 -13.90 -14.27 1.85
N ASN A 102 -14.45 -15.45 2.11
CA ASN A 102 -14.61 -16.47 1.09
C ASN A 102 -15.66 -16.07 0.04
N GLU A 103 -16.80 -15.52 0.47
CA GLU A 103 -17.82 -14.98 -0.44
C GLU A 103 -17.25 -13.85 -1.30
N PHE A 104 -16.49 -12.93 -0.68
CA PHE A 104 -15.85 -11.84 -1.40
C PHE A 104 -14.84 -12.35 -2.44
N LYS A 105 -14.01 -13.33 -2.09
CA LYS A 105 -13.04 -13.94 -3.02
C LYS A 105 -13.72 -14.57 -4.24
N ILE A 106 -14.83 -15.28 -4.05
CA ILE A 106 -15.62 -15.87 -5.14
C ILE A 106 -16.10 -14.75 -6.09
N ASN A 107 -16.77 -13.74 -5.54
CA ASN A 107 -17.28 -12.60 -6.33
C ASN A 107 -16.19 -11.85 -7.11
N VAL A 108 -15.02 -11.65 -6.50
CA VAL A 108 -13.87 -11.01 -7.16
C VAL A 108 -13.34 -11.88 -8.30
N SER A 109 -13.25 -13.20 -8.09
CA SER A 109 -12.76 -14.14 -9.09
C SER A 109 -13.66 -14.20 -10.33
N GLU A 110 -14.99 -14.18 -10.14
CA GLU A 110 -15.97 -14.15 -11.23
C GLU A 110 -15.84 -12.86 -12.06
N ARG A 111 -15.76 -11.69 -11.39
CA ARG A 111 -15.59 -10.40 -12.08
C ARG A 111 -14.27 -10.32 -12.83
N ARG A 112 -13.19 -10.92 -12.30
CA ARG A 112 -11.89 -10.98 -12.97
C ARG A 112 -11.93 -11.89 -14.21
N ALA A 113 -12.64 -13.03 -14.14
CA ALA A 113 -12.85 -13.92 -15.28
C ALA A 113 -13.65 -13.24 -16.39
N LEU A 114 -14.73 -12.52 -16.05
CA LEU A 114 -15.53 -11.76 -17.02
C LEU A 114 -14.71 -10.71 -17.77
N LEU A 115 -13.89 -9.92 -17.07
CA LEU A 115 -12.98 -8.94 -17.70
C LEU A 115 -11.92 -9.59 -18.61
N SER A 116 -11.47 -10.80 -18.27
CA SER A 116 -10.50 -11.54 -19.09
C SER A 116 -11.14 -12.03 -20.39
N LEU A 117 -12.41 -12.44 -20.35
CA LEU A 117 -13.19 -12.87 -21.52
C LEU A 117 -13.55 -11.69 -22.43
N GLU A 118 -13.84 -10.51 -21.89
CA GLU A 118 -14.08 -9.29 -22.68
C GLU A 118 -12.82 -8.74 -23.38
N ALA A 119 -11.62 -9.12 -22.93
CA ALA A 119 -10.35 -8.71 -23.52
C ALA A 119 -9.90 -9.57 -24.72
N GLU A 120 -10.46 -10.77 -24.91
CA GLU A 120 -10.09 -11.71 -25.98
C GLU A 120 -10.75 -11.52 -27.37
N PRO A 121 -11.96 -10.96 -27.56
CA PRO A 121 -12.61 -10.97 -28.88
C PRO A 121 -11.96 -9.99 -29.88
N LEU A 122 -11.04 -9.12 -29.44
CA LEU A 122 -10.29 -8.21 -30.31
C LEU A 122 -8.93 -8.77 -30.78
N ARG A 123 -8.44 -9.88 -30.21
CA ARG A 123 -7.15 -10.48 -30.61
C ARG A 123 -7.29 -11.44 -31.79
N ASN A 124 -8.48 -11.97 -32.03
CA ASN A 124 -8.72 -13.02 -33.04
C ASN A 124 -9.43 -12.54 -34.31
N LEU A 125 -9.76 -11.25 -34.44
CA LEU A 125 -10.30 -10.72 -35.69
C LEU A 125 -9.17 -10.56 -36.70
N THR A 126 -9.27 -11.27 -37.82
CA THR A 126 -8.34 -11.10 -38.93
C THR A 126 -8.47 -9.67 -39.50
N LYS A 127 -7.39 -9.14 -40.08
CA LYS A 127 -7.37 -7.78 -40.66
C LYS A 127 -8.50 -7.53 -41.69
N ALA A 128 -9.04 -8.59 -42.29
CA ALA A 128 -10.18 -8.56 -43.21
C ALA A 128 -11.52 -8.26 -42.49
N GLU A 129 -11.73 -8.78 -41.28
CA GLU A 129 -12.97 -8.60 -40.50
C GLU A 129 -13.03 -7.21 -39.84
N LEU A 130 -11.89 -6.69 -39.40
CA LEU A 130 -11.73 -5.29 -38.97
C LEU A 130 -11.95 -4.27 -40.10
N LEU A 131 -11.75 -4.66 -41.36
CA LEU A 131 -12.05 -3.83 -42.53
C LEU A 131 -13.54 -3.90 -42.92
N ALA A 132 -14.20 -5.03 -42.66
CA ALA A 132 -15.61 -5.24 -42.96
C ALA A 132 -16.53 -4.38 -42.06
N THR A 133 -16.16 -4.20 -40.78
CA THR A 133 -16.89 -3.34 -39.83
C THR A 133 -16.75 -1.84 -40.15
N ARG A 134 -15.79 -1.44 -41.01
CA ARG A 134 -15.55 -0.06 -41.43
C ARG A 134 -16.33 0.39 -42.67
N LYS A 135 -17.05 -0.49 -43.39
CA LYS A 135 -17.86 -0.07 -44.55
C LYS A 135 -19.19 0.56 -44.09
N LYS A 136 -19.24 1.89 -44.09
CA LYS A 136 -20.45 2.73 -43.86
C LYS A 136 -21.67 2.21 -44.65
N PRO A 137 -22.89 2.22 -44.09
CA PRO A 137 -24.08 1.89 -44.86
C PRO A 137 -24.33 2.93 -45.97
N ALA A 138 -24.64 2.43 -47.16
CA ALA A 138 -24.94 3.24 -48.34
C ALA A 138 -26.15 4.14 -48.09
N ARG A 139 -25.99 5.45 -48.33
CA ARG A 139 -27.09 6.43 -48.30
C ARG A 139 -28.16 6.02 -49.33
N ARG A 140 -29.31 5.51 -48.86
CA ARG A 140 -30.51 5.38 -49.70
C ARG A 140 -30.98 6.79 -50.09
N LYS A 141 -30.92 7.11 -51.39
CA LYS A 141 -31.56 8.31 -51.95
C LYS A 141 -33.07 8.12 -51.86
N ILE A 142 -33.74 8.91 -51.03
CA ILE A 142 -35.20 9.00 -51.03
C ILE A 142 -35.59 9.86 -52.23
N LYS A 143 -36.23 9.26 -53.24
CA LYS A 143 -36.95 9.99 -54.29
C LYS A 143 -38.27 10.47 -53.68
N ILE A 144 -38.42 11.78 -53.51
CA ILE A 144 -39.73 12.39 -53.25
C ILE A 144 -40.26 12.78 -54.63
N GLY A 145 -41.27 12.02 -55.09
CA GLY A 145 -41.98 12.28 -56.34
C GLY A 145 -43.18 13.17 -56.09
N THR A 146 -43.25 14.21 -56.93
CA THR A 146 -44.33 15.09 -57.40
C THR A 146 -45.66 15.13 -56.65
#